data_AF-A0A7K2IXS7-F1
#
_entry.id   AF-A0A7K2IXS7-F1
#
_cell.length_a   1.000
_cell.length_b   1.000
_cell.length_c   1.000
_cell.angle_alpha   90.00
_cell.angle_beta   90.00
_cell.angle_gamma   90.00
#
_symmetry.space_group_name_H-M   'P 1'
#
loop_
_entity.id
_entity.type
_entity.pdbx_description
1 polymer ?
#
loop_
_entity_poly.entity_id
_entity_poly.type
_entity_poly.pdbx_seq_one_letter_code
_entity_poly.pdbx_strand_id
1 'polypeptide(L)'
;MGPFNGPTIVILVFLAILLFGAKKLPDLARSLGRSARILKAESKGLIDEENENGNEAAGEQNRQQAQQQPQQNPAPQQNQQQGYPQLPPGQRIVNESGETTDRTYNQ
;
A
#
# COMPACT_ATOMS: atom_id res chain seq x y z
N MET A 1 4.75 44.64 5.37
CA MET A 1 4.90 43.18 5.48
C MET A 1 3.55 42.64 5.93
N GLY A 2 2.92 41.81 5.11
CA GLY A 2 1.49 41.51 5.21
C GLY A 2 1.09 40.71 6.46
N PRO A 3 -0.19 40.76 6.85
CA PRO A 3 -0.72 40.12 8.05
C PRO A 3 -0.91 38.62 7.82
N PHE A 4 0.18 37.86 7.77
CA PHE A 4 0.15 36.40 7.93
C PHE A 4 -0.13 36.06 9.39
N ASN A 5 -1.32 36.43 9.83
CA ASN A 5 -1.81 36.20 11.18
C ASN A 5 -2.40 34.79 11.19
N GLY A 6 -2.27 34.06 12.31
CA GLY A 6 -2.92 32.76 12.50
C GLY A 6 -4.39 32.69 12.04
N PRO A 7 -5.23 33.71 12.29
CA PRO A 7 -6.61 33.74 11.81
C PRO A 7 -6.77 33.68 10.28
N THR A 8 -5.87 34.31 9.51
CA THR A 8 -5.94 34.31 8.04
C THR A 8 -5.72 32.91 7.48
N ILE A 9 -4.79 32.15 8.07
CA ILE A 9 -4.49 30.76 7.66
C ILE A 9 -5.71 29.86 7.94
N VAL A 10 -6.36 30.03 9.08
CA VAL A 10 -7.56 29.26 9.44
C VAL A 10 -8.68 29.49 8.41
N ILE A 11 -8.89 30.74 7.99
CA ILE A 11 -9.91 31.07 6.97
C ILE A 11 -9.59 30.40 5.63
N LEU A 12 -8.32 30.39 5.19
CA LEU A 12 -7.92 29.74 3.95
C LEU A 12 -8.12 28.21 4.00
N VAL A 13 -7.75 27.57 5.10
CA VAL A 13 -7.97 26.14 5.30
C VAL A 13 -9.47 25.83 5.30
N PHE A 14 -10.28 26.67 5.95
CA PHE A 14 -11.73 26.51 5.96
C PHE A 14 -12.31 26.58 4.54
N LEU A 15 -11.88 27.55 3.73
CA LEU A 15 -12.30 27.69 2.34
C LEU A 15 -11.87 26.47 1.49
N ALA A 16 -10.65 25.98 1.69
CA ALA A 16 -10.17 24.77 1.02
C ALA A 16 -11.00 23.53 1.41
N ILE A 17 -11.38 23.39 2.68
CA ILE A 17 -12.25 22.30 3.15
C ILE A 17 -13.65 22.41 2.50
N LEU A 18 -14.19 23.61 2.33
CA LEU A 18 -15.49 23.80 1.68
C LEU A 18 -15.45 23.45 0.18
N LEU A 19 -14.37 23.81 -0.53
CA LEU A 19 -14.23 23.55 -1.96
C LEU A 19 -13.87 22.10 -2.29
N PHE A 20 -12.94 21.52 -1.53
CA PHE A 20 -12.40 20.18 -1.81
C PHE A 20 -13.02 19.10 -0.91
N GLY A 21 -13.56 19.44 0.26
CA GLY A 21 -14.09 18.50 1.24
C GLY A 21 -13.05 18.01 2.25
N ALA A 22 -13.49 17.78 3.49
CA ALA A 22 -12.62 17.40 4.61
C ALA A 22 -11.86 16.07 4.40
N LYS A 23 -12.37 15.16 3.55
CA LYS A 23 -11.71 13.89 3.22
C LYS A 23 -10.69 14.01 2.08
N LYS A 24 -10.80 15.00 1.19
CA LYS A 24 -9.91 15.13 0.02
C LYS A 24 -8.59 15.81 0.36
N LEU A 25 -8.60 16.81 1.24
CA LEU A 25 -7.37 17.47 1.71
C LEU A 25 -6.33 16.50 2.31
N PRO A 26 -6.68 15.61 3.26
CA PRO A 26 -5.70 14.67 3.82
C PRO A 26 -5.27 13.61 2.80
N ASP A 27 -6.13 13.25 1.85
CA ASP A 27 -5.81 12.28 0.81
C ASP A 27 -4.82 12.86 -0.21
N LEU A 28 -5.06 14.10 -0.65
CA LEU A 28 -4.14 14.88 -1.49
C LEU A 28 -2.79 15.13 -0.79
N ALA A 29 -2.81 15.49 0.49
CA ALA A 29 -1.58 15.67 1.25
C ALA A 29 -0.78 14.36 1.38
N ARG A 30 -1.46 13.21 1.57
CA ARG A 30 -0.82 11.89 1.65
C ARG A 30 -0.22 11.47 0.30
N SER A 31 -0.93 11.68 -0.81
CA SER A 31 -0.42 11.32 -2.14
C SER A 31 0.73 12.21 -2.57
N LEU A 32 0.62 13.53 -2.37
CA LEU A 32 1.71 14.49 -2.60
C LEU A 32 2.92 14.20 -1.72
N GLY A 33 2.71 13.85 -0.46
CA GLY A 33 3.78 13.49 0.48
C GLY A 33 4.56 12.24 0.07
N ARG A 34 3.90 11.23 -0.51
CA ARG A 34 4.58 10.03 -1.05
C ARG A 34 5.46 10.38 -2.24
N SER A 35 4.94 11.14 -3.21
CA SER A 35 5.73 11.58 -4.37
C SER A 35 6.88 12.51 -3.98
N ALA A 36 6.63 13.48 -3.10
CA ALA A 36 7.65 14.39 -2.59
C ALA A 36 8.75 13.66 -1.81
N ARG A 37 8.44 12.56 -1.12
CA ARG A 37 9.44 11.76 -0.40
C ARG A 37 10.39 11.04 -1.34
N ILE A 38 9.88 10.48 -2.43
CA ILE A 38 10.69 9.80 -3.45
C ILE A 38 11.61 10.83 -4.11
N LEU A 39 11.05 11.96 -4.55
CA LEU A 39 11.83 13.05 -5.13
C LEU A 39 12.87 13.61 -4.14
N LYS A 40 12.53 13.74 -2.86
CA LYS A 40 13.47 14.16 -1.82
C LYS A 40 14.59 13.14 -1.60
N ALA A 41 14.32 11.84 -1.69
CA ALA A 41 15.33 10.79 -1.54
C ALA A 41 16.31 10.77 -2.74
N GLU A 42 15.78 10.91 -3.96
CA GLU A 42 16.60 11.01 -5.17
C GLU A 42 17.41 12.31 -5.21
N SER A 43 16.79 13.44 -4.83
CA SER A 43 17.51 14.73 -4.73
C SER A 43 18.54 14.72 -3.60
N LYS A 44 18.29 14.00 -2.51
CA LYS A 44 19.26 13.89 -1.41
C LYS A 44 20.53 13.17 -1.86
N GLY A 45 20.45 12.15 -2.72
CA GLY A 45 21.66 11.53 -3.29
C GLY A 45 22.52 12.52 -4.07
N LEU A 46 21.89 13.41 -4.86
CA LEU A 46 22.60 14.45 -5.60
C LEU A 46 23.24 15.52 -4.70
N ILE A 47 22.60 15.84 -3.58
CA ILE A 47 23.07 16.82 -2.59
C ILE A 47 24.12 16.19 -1.66
N ASP A 48 23.98 14.91 -1.29
CA ASP A 48 24.98 14.14 -0.55
C ASP A 48 26.24 13.95 -1.40
N GLU A 49 26.12 13.68 -2.71
CA GLU A 49 27.30 13.59 -3.60
C GLU A 49 28.10 14.90 -3.65
N GLU A 50 27.46 16.05 -3.42
CA GLU A 50 28.13 17.36 -3.29
C GLU A 50 28.75 17.59 -1.89
N ASN A 51 28.28 16.87 -0.85
CA ASN A 51 28.67 17.06 0.56
C ASN A 51 29.43 15.88 1.21
N GLU A 52 29.50 14.70 0.59
CA GLU A 52 30.04 13.45 1.16
C GLU A 52 31.52 13.21 0.83
N ASN A 53 32.36 14.19 1.14
CA ASN A 53 33.59 13.89 1.88
C ASN A 53 33.26 13.81 3.39
N GLY A 54 32.29 12.97 3.79
CA GLY A 54 31.91 12.88 5.19
C GLY A 54 30.60 12.15 5.50
N ASN A 55 30.74 10.87 5.83
CA ASN A 55 29.95 10.16 6.85
C ASN A 55 28.60 9.56 6.44
N GLU A 56 28.70 8.36 5.86
CA GLU A 56 28.00 7.12 6.26
C GLU A 56 26.78 7.26 7.19
N ALA A 57 25.59 7.04 6.63
CA ALA A 57 24.43 6.30 7.19
C ALA A 57 23.09 7.00 6.94
N ALA A 58 22.33 6.53 5.96
CA ALA A 58 20.88 6.72 5.92
C ALA A 58 20.15 5.52 5.28
N GLY A 59 20.60 4.30 5.61
CA GLY A 59 19.76 3.11 5.47
C GLY A 59 18.85 3.06 6.70
N GLU A 60 17.53 3.21 6.51
CA GLU A 60 16.43 2.85 7.43
C GLU A 60 15.27 3.85 7.31
N GLN A 61 14.46 3.85 6.24
CA GLN A 61 13.18 4.57 6.34
C GLN A 61 12.01 4.13 5.44
N ASN A 62 12.05 2.97 4.78
CA ASN A 62 10.93 2.53 3.93
C ASN A 62 10.04 1.40 4.47
N ARG A 63 10.01 1.16 5.80
CA ARG A 63 9.20 0.06 6.40
C ARG A 63 7.89 0.45 7.10
N GLN A 64 7.49 1.73 7.13
CA GLN A 64 6.40 2.17 8.02
C GLN A 64 5.10 2.65 7.35
N GLN A 65 4.93 2.56 6.02
CA GLN A 65 3.71 3.07 5.36
C GLN A 65 2.63 2.02 5.02
N ALA A 66 2.72 0.80 5.56
CA ALA A 66 1.67 -0.21 5.43
C ALA A 66 1.11 -0.62 6.81
N GLN A 67 0.54 0.33 7.56
CA GLN A 67 -0.20 0.04 8.80
C GLN A 67 -1.32 1.07 9.02
N GLN A 68 -2.36 0.99 8.20
CA GLN A 68 -3.72 1.44 8.56
C GLN A 68 -4.68 0.33 8.13
N GLN A 69 -4.74 -0.73 8.94
CA GLN A 69 -5.83 -1.71 8.96
C GLN A 69 -6.39 -1.72 10.39
N PRO A 70 -7.70 -1.48 10.62
CA PRO A 70 -8.34 -1.90 11.85
C PRO A 70 -8.39 -3.42 11.85
N GLN A 71 -7.69 -4.01 12.81
CA GLN A 71 -7.51 -5.44 12.98
C GLN A 71 -8.70 -6.01 13.78
N GLN A 72 -9.45 -6.94 13.19
CA GLN A 72 -10.32 -7.87 13.94
C GLN A 72 -10.24 -9.28 13.33
N ASN A 73 -9.74 -10.20 14.17
CA ASN A 73 -9.63 -11.66 14.11
C ASN A 73 -8.62 -12.35 13.16
N PRO A 74 -7.75 -13.23 13.71
CA PRO A 74 -6.89 -14.11 12.90
C PRO A 74 -7.61 -15.42 12.57
N ALA A 75 -7.69 -15.75 11.28
CA ALA A 75 -7.83 -17.12 10.81
C ALA A 75 -6.78 -17.34 9.71
N PRO A 76 -5.87 -18.33 9.83
CA PRO A 76 -4.90 -18.62 8.80
C PRO A 76 -5.52 -19.52 7.73
N GLN A 77 -5.84 -18.98 6.55
CA GLN A 77 -6.12 -19.81 5.36
C GLN A 77 -5.40 -19.28 4.12
N GLN A 78 -4.13 -19.71 4.07
CA GLN A 78 -3.52 -20.42 2.94
C GLN A 78 -4.16 -20.17 1.57
N ASN A 79 -3.57 -19.23 0.85
CA ASN A 79 -3.79 -18.99 -0.56
C ASN A 79 -3.07 -20.12 -1.35
N GLN A 80 -3.79 -21.20 -1.68
CA GLN A 80 -3.37 -22.16 -2.71
C GLN A 80 -4.31 -22.06 -3.92
N GLN A 81 -3.66 -22.02 -5.07
CA GLN A 81 -4.17 -21.66 -6.37
C GLN A 81 -5.02 -22.76 -7.01
N GLN A 82 -5.73 -22.33 -8.06
CA GLN A 82 -6.27 -23.11 -9.18
C GLN A 82 -7.66 -23.71 -8.98
N GLY A 83 -8.62 -23.02 -9.59
CA GLY A 83 -10.01 -23.40 -9.69
C GLY A 83 -10.19 -24.70 -10.45
N TYR A 84 -10.51 -25.74 -9.69
CA TYR A 84 -11.38 -26.82 -10.15
C TYR A 84 -12.73 -26.63 -9.44
N PRO A 85 -13.86 -26.71 -10.16
CA PRO A 85 -15.16 -26.77 -9.51
C PRO A 85 -15.18 -28.02 -8.61
N GLN A 86 -15.44 -27.84 -7.33
CA GLN A 86 -15.65 -28.96 -6.41
C GLN A 86 -16.86 -29.77 -6.89
N LEU A 87 -16.64 -31.04 -7.25
CA LEU A 87 -17.70 -31.90 -7.72
C LEU A 87 -18.65 -32.27 -6.56
N PRO A 88 -19.96 -32.43 -6.83
CA PRO A 88 -20.90 -32.91 -5.83
C PRO A 88 -20.48 -34.27 -5.24
N PRO A 89 -20.76 -34.53 -3.95
CA PRO A 89 -20.43 -35.81 -3.32
C PRO A 89 -21.07 -36.96 -4.10
N GLY A 90 -20.24 -37.93 -4.53
CA GLY A 90 -20.65 -39.11 -5.28
C GLY A 90 -20.23 -39.15 -6.75
N GLN A 91 -19.64 -38.09 -7.31
CA GLN A 91 -19.08 -38.10 -8.68
C GLN A 91 -17.58 -38.43 -8.66
N ARG A 92 -17.19 -39.51 -9.35
CA ARG A 92 -15.78 -39.89 -9.59
C ARG A 92 -15.38 -39.57 -11.02
N ILE A 93 -14.19 -39.02 -11.21
CA ILE A 93 -13.66 -38.70 -12.54
C ILE A 93 -13.24 -40.02 -13.20
N VAL A 94 -13.87 -40.34 -14.33
CA VAL A 94 -13.53 -41.49 -15.19
C VAL A 94 -12.77 -41.01 -16.40
N ASN A 95 -11.72 -41.75 -16.81
CA ASN A 95 -11.03 -41.49 -18.07
C ASN A 95 -11.84 -42.04 -19.26
N GLU A 96 -11.41 -41.78 -20.49
CA GLU A 96 -12.11 -42.21 -21.71
C GLU A 96 -12.19 -43.75 -21.85
N SER A 97 -11.40 -44.51 -21.09
CA SER A 97 -11.50 -45.97 -20.96
C SER A 97 -12.46 -46.44 -19.86
N GLY A 98 -13.08 -45.53 -19.10
CA GLY A 98 -14.10 -45.83 -18.09
C GLY A 98 -13.55 -46.19 -16.71
N GLU A 99 -12.26 -45.99 -16.46
CA GLU A 99 -11.59 -46.29 -15.19
C GLU A 99 -11.60 -45.07 -14.25
N THR A 100 -11.94 -45.30 -12.97
CA THR A 100 -11.91 -44.28 -11.93
C THR A 100 -10.46 -43.94 -11.59
N THR A 101 -10.01 -42.73 -11.91
CA THR A 101 -8.61 -42.35 -11.68
C THR A 101 -8.43 -41.81 -10.27
N ASP A 102 -7.70 -42.53 -9.42
CA ASP A 102 -7.29 -42.10 -8.07
C ASP A 102 -6.01 -41.24 -8.17
N ARG A 103 -6.09 -40.09 -8.84
CA ARG A 103 -4.96 -39.15 -8.89
C ARG A 103 -4.99 -38.29 -7.63
N THR A 104 -4.32 -38.77 -6.57
CA THR A 104 -3.79 -37.90 -5.51
C THR A 104 -2.81 -36.93 -6.16
N TYR A 105 -3.20 -35.67 -6.30
CA TYR A 105 -2.32 -34.58 -6.73
C TYR A 105 -1.72 -33.97 -5.47
N ASN A 106 -0.44 -34.23 -5.22
CA ASN A 106 0.37 -33.36 -4.36
C ASN A 106 1.82 -33.34 -4.89
N GLN A 107 2.10 -32.30 -5.67
CA GLN A 107 3.17 -31.37 -5.32
C GLN A 107 2.65 -30.51 -4.18
#